data_AF-A0A6B2LQ04-F1
#
_entry.id   AF-A0A6B2LQ04-F1
#
_cell.length_a   1.000
_cell.length_b   1.000
_cell.length_c   1.000
_cell.angle_alpha   90.00
_cell.angle_beta   90.00
_cell.angle_gamma   90.00
#
_symmetry.space_group_name_H-M   'P 1'
#
loop_
_entity.id
_entity.type
_entity.pdbx_description
1 polymer ?
#
loop_
_entity_poly.entity_id
_entity_poly.type
_entity_poly.pdbx_seq_one_letter_code
_entity_poly.pdbx_strand_id
1 'polypeptide(L)'
;MYDLYPRDGWNFVFGQARLADSVGVFSFIRYVDNTSNFLLNCCKVMTHEIGHMFGIKHCCYFQCLMNGSNHLEESTSKPMFLCPMDLHKLQHYINFDVLERYQNLLTFLLHHPQHFGSNNIQWLKTRCQSLSSHPNPSLPKPNKH
;
A
#
# COMPACT_ATOMS: atom_id res chain seq x y z
N MET A 1 -13.32 9.73 -21.36
CA MET A 1 -12.55 9.43 -20.14
C MET A 1 -11.14 9.91 -20.42
N TYR A 2 -10.65 10.92 -19.69
CA TYR A 2 -9.50 11.73 -20.09
C TYR A 2 -8.25 11.42 -19.25
N ASP A 3 -7.12 11.46 -19.92
CA ASP A 3 -5.77 11.26 -19.37
C ASP A 3 -5.26 12.56 -18.72
N LEU A 4 -4.37 12.46 -17.72
CA LEU A 4 -3.86 13.61 -16.98
C LEU A 4 -2.47 14.00 -17.50
N TYR A 5 -2.40 15.13 -18.21
CA TYR A 5 -1.15 15.76 -18.63
C TYR A 5 -0.92 17.03 -17.79
N PRO A 6 0.10 17.06 -16.91
CA PRO A 6 0.33 18.24 -16.09
C PRO A 6 0.90 19.43 -16.88
N ARG A 7 1.55 19.22 -18.05
CA ARG A 7 1.97 20.23 -19.04
C ARG A 7 2.18 19.61 -20.43
N ASP A 8 2.15 20.44 -21.49
CA ASP A 8 2.57 20.03 -22.84
C ASP A 8 4.03 19.57 -22.85
N GLY A 9 4.26 18.34 -23.34
CA GLY A 9 5.60 17.76 -23.53
C GLY A 9 6.12 16.80 -22.44
N TRP A 10 5.29 16.40 -21.47
CA TRP A 10 5.68 15.40 -20.46
C TRP A 10 5.14 14.00 -20.79
N ASN A 11 5.96 12.97 -20.52
CA ASN A 11 5.47 11.60 -20.40
C ASN A 11 4.56 11.48 -19.17
N PHE A 12 3.42 10.83 -19.35
CA PHE A 12 2.33 10.53 -18.42
C PHE A 12 2.69 10.31 -16.94
N VAL A 13 1.72 10.59 -16.04
CA VAL A 13 1.82 10.32 -14.60
C VAL A 13 0.65 9.45 -14.11
N PHE A 14 0.94 8.45 -13.28
CA PHE A 14 -0.04 7.46 -12.76
C PHE A 14 -0.91 8.00 -11.61
N GLY A 15 -0.55 9.17 -11.09
CA GLY A 15 -1.23 9.91 -10.05
C GLY A 15 -0.37 11.12 -9.69
N GLN A 16 -0.99 12.20 -9.24
CA GLN A 16 -0.26 13.38 -8.75
C GLN A 16 -0.73 13.64 -7.33
N ALA A 17 0.20 13.60 -6.38
CA ALA A 17 -0.01 14.01 -5.01
C ALA A 17 0.65 15.38 -4.79
N ARG A 18 -0.10 16.33 -4.23
CA ARG A 18 0.48 17.59 -3.73
C ARG A 18 0.81 17.42 -2.25
N LEU A 19 2.09 17.28 -1.97
CA LEU A 19 2.67 17.05 -0.63
C LEU A 19 2.28 18.12 0.41
N ALA A 20 1.96 19.35 0.00
CA ALA A 20 1.58 20.42 0.91
C ALA A 20 0.11 20.39 1.36
N ASP A 21 -0.77 19.75 0.59
CA ASP A 21 -2.23 19.93 0.71
C ASP A 21 -2.97 18.62 1.04
N SER A 22 -2.27 17.49 1.15
CA SER A 22 -2.86 16.16 1.40
C SER A 22 -3.95 15.75 0.38
N VAL A 23 -3.80 16.17 -0.88
CA VAL A 23 -4.71 15.78 -1.98
C VAL A 23 -3.95 14.95 -3.01
N GLY A 24 -4.55 13.82 -3.41
CA GLY A 24 -4.08 12.96 -4.49
C GLY A 24 -5.20 12.67 -5.49
N VAL A 25 -4.89 12.69 -6.78
CA VAL A 25 -5.79 12.25 -7.85
C VAL A 25 -5.18 11.02 -8.51
N PHE A 26 -5.99 9.98 -8.70
CA PHE A 26 -5.59 8.70 -9.30
C PHE A 26 -6.36 8.46 -10.60
N SER A 27 -5.66 7.97 -11.62
CA SER A 27 -6.28 7.53 -12.89
C SER A 27 -6.05 6.04 -13.08
N PHE A 28 -7.13 5.31 -13.37
CA PHE A 28 -7.09 3.85 -13.55
C PHE A 28 -7.01 3.40 -15.02
N ILE A 29 -6.79 4.35 -15.95
CA ILE A 29 -6.87 4.15 -17.41
C ILE A 29 -5.87 3.09 -17.96
N ARG A 30 -4.82 2.74 -17.19
CA ARG A 30 -3.74 1.85 -17.63
C ARG A 30 -3.88 0.39 -17.21
N TYR A 31 -4.88 0.05 -16.41
CA TYR A 31 -5.11 -1.33 -15.98
C TYR A 31 -6.23 -2.01 -16.77
N VAL A 32 -6.89 -1.29 -17.68
CA VAL A 32 -8.11 -1.73 -18.39
C VAL A 32 -7.88 -3.02 -19.20
N ASP A 33 -6.67 -3.27 -19.69
CA ASP A 33 -6.35 -4.44 -20.52
C ASP A 33 -5.89 -5.68 -19.73
N ASN A 34 -5.68 -5.59 -18.41
CA ASN A 34 -5.32 -6.72 -17.55
C ASN A 34 -6.28 -6.84 -16.35
N THR A 35 -7.50 -7.28 -16.67
CA THR A 35 -8.68 -7.25 -15.80
C THR A 35 -8.57 -8.12 -14.55
N SER A 36 -7.77 -9.20 -14.57
CA SER A 36 -7.74 -10.20 -13.50
C SER A 36 -7.16 -9.66 -12.18
N ASN A 37 -6.24 -8.70 -12.23
CA ASN A 37 -5.60 -8.10 -11.05
C ASN A 37 -5.77 -6.57 -10.98
N PHE A 38 -6.72 -6.01 -11.73
CA PHE A 38 -6.95 -4.57 -11.83
C PHE A 38 -7.05 -3.91 -10.45
N LEU A 39 -7.99 -4.37 -9.61
CA LEU A 39 -8.27 -3.73 -8.32
C LEU A 39 -7.08 -3.86 -7.37
N LEU A 40 -6.42 -5.03 -7.32
CA LEU A 40 -5.20 -5.24 -6.55
C LEU A 40 -4.11 -4.22 -6.93
N ASN A 41 -3.82 -4.08 -8.22
CA ASN A 41 -2.78 -3.18 -8.69
C ASN A 41 -3.13 -1.71 -8.42
N CYS A 42 -4.40 -1.33 -8.61
CA CYS A 42 -4.91 -0.01 -8.27
C CYS A 42 -4.72 0.30 -6.77
N CYS A 43 -5.12 -0.63 -5.90
CA CYS A 43 -4.93 -0.49 -4.46
C CYS A 43 -3.45 -0.38 -4.08
N LYS A 44 -2.56 -1.15 -4.72
CA LYS A 44 -1.11 -1.08 -4.47
C LYS A 44 -0.55 0.29 -4.81
N VAL A 45 -0.84 0.82 -6.01
CA VAL A 45 -0.38 2.15 -6.40
C VAL A 45 -0.95 3.21 -5.47
N MET A 46 -2.26 3.18 -5.21
CA MET A 46 -2.91 4.17 -4.34
C MET A 46 -2.30 4.17 -2.92
N THR A 47 -2.11 2.99 -2.34
CA THR A 47 -1.52 2.87 -0.99
C THR A 47 -0.03 3.20 -0.95
N HIS A 48 0.70 2.99 -2.04
CA HIS A 48 2.09 3.44 -2.21
C HIS A 48 2.20 4.97 -2.14
N GLU A 49 1.39 5.67 -2.93
CA GLU A 49 1.38 7.15 -2.94
C GLU A 49 0.89 7.73 -1.60
N ILE A 50 -0.11 7.11 -0.97
CA ILE A 50 -0.52 7.47 0.40
C ILE A 50 0.64 7.29 1.38
N GLY A 51 1.46 6.24 1.22
CA GLY A 51 2.68 6.06 2.00
C GLY A 51 3.64 7.25 1.88
N HIS A 52 3.80 7.80 0.67
CA HIS A 52 4.56 9.03 0.47
C HIS A 52 3.96 10.25 1.17
N MET A 53 2.62 10.34 1.29
CA MET A 53 1.96 11.41 2.07
C MET A 53 2.31 11.35 3.56
N PHE A 54 2.63 10.17 4.10
CA PHE A 54 3.15 9.98 5.46
C PHE A 54 4.69 10.11 5.56
N GLY A 55 5.36 10.62 4.52
CA GLY A 55 6.81 10.81 4.49
C GLY A 55 7.62 9.51 4.35
N ILE A 56 6.98 8.38 4.01
CA ILE A 56 7.66 7.10 3.81
C ILE A 56 8.31 7.10 2.43
N LYS A 57 9.64 7.07 2.39
CA LYS A 57 10.42 6.96 1.14
C LYS A 57 10.43 5.52 0.61
N HIS A 58 10.90 5.36 -0.63
CA HIS A 58 11.10 4.03 -1.20
C HIS A 58 11.93 3.13 -0.27
N CYS A 59 11.49 1.87 -0.13
CA CYS A 59 12.16 0.86 0.65
C CYS A 59 13.13 0.07 -0.23
N CYS A 60 14.39 -0.04 0.20
CA CYS A 60 15.42 -0.84 -0.46
C CYS A 60 15.86 -2.05 0.37
N TYR A 61 15.26 -2.25 1.54
CA TYR A 61 15.73 -3.22 2.54
C TYR A 61 14.99 -4.56 2.48
N PHE A 62 13.70 -4.55 2.13
CA PHE A 62 12.84 -5.73 2.13
C PHE A 62 11.87 -5.69 0.95
N GLN A 63 11.25 -6.83 0.66
CA GLN A 63 10.05 -6.88 -0.17
C GLN A 63 8.93 -6.08 0.53
N CYS A 64 8.52 -4.97 -0.08
CA CYS A 64 7.63 -3.98 0.51
C CYS A 64 6.75 -3.34 -0.56
N LEU A 65 5.52 -3.00 -0.19
CA LEU A 65 4.67 -2.10 -0.98
C LEU A 65 5.40 -0.81 -1.40
N MET A 66 6.30 -0.30 -0.55
CA MET A 66 7.09 0.91 -0.79
C MET A 66 8.36 0.67 -1.63
N ASN A 67 8.61 -0.51 -2.20
CA ASN A 67 9.75 -0.65 -3.12
C ASN A 67 9.58 0.31 -4.32
N GLY A 68 10.67 0.88 -4.81
CA GLY A 68 10.64 1.67 -6.05
C GLY A 68 10.36 0.77 -7.27
N SER A 69 9.86 1.36 -8.35
CA SER A 69 9.79 0.70 -9.67
C SER A 69 10.10 1.66 -10.79
N ASN A 70 10.76 1.15 -11.81
CA ASN A 70 11.03 1.87 -13.05
C ASN A 70 10.01 1.52 -14.15
N HIS A 71 9.28 0.41 -14.00
CA HIS A 71 8.36 -0.12 -15.03
C HIS A 71 7.11 -0.76 -14.39
N LEU A 72 6.03 -0.92 -15.18
CA LEU A 72 4.75 -1.45 -14.70
C LEU A 72 4.87 -2.88 -14.14
N GLU A 73 5.66 -3.75 -14.79
CA GLU A 73 5.85 -5.15 -14.37
C GLU A 73 6.45 -5.23 -12.96
N GLU A 74 7.48 -4.44 -12.66
CA GLU A 74 8.06 -4.34 -11.32
C GLU A 74 7.05 -3.84 -10.29
N SER A 75 6.15 -2.92 -10.68
CA SER A 75 5.11 -2.43 -9.79
C SER A 75 4.09 -3.53 -9.46
N THR A 76 3.77 -4.38 -10.44
CA THR A 76 2.84 -5.52 -10.25
C THR A 76 3.43 -6.64 -9.41
N SER A 77 4.76 -6.87 -9.44
CA SER A 77 5.41 -7.95 -8.67
C SER A 77 5.60 -7.65 -7.17
N LYS A 78 5.56 -6.37 -6.77
CA LYS A 78 5.65 -5.98 -5.35
C LYS A 78 4.61 -6.66 -4.48
N PRO A 79 4.88 -6.87 -3.19
CA PRO A 79 3.82 -7.28 -2.27
C PRO A 79 2.78 -6.16 -2.10
N MET A 80 1.57 -6.53 -1.71
CA MET A 80 0.52 -5.58 -1.31
C MET A 80 0.82 -4.90 0.03
N PHE A 81 1.64 -5.53 0.88
CA PHE A 81 1.79 -5.14 2.27
C PHE A 81 3.11 -4.38 2.53
N LEU A 82 3.06 -3.48 3.52
CA LEU A 82 4.26 -2.85 4.06
C LEU A 82 5.14 -3.89 4.77
N CYS A 83 6.45 -3.76 4.60
CA CYS A 83 7.42 -4.49 5.42
C CYS A 83 7.37 -4.00 6.88
N PRO A 84 7.95 -4.74 7.85
CA PRO A 84 7.90 -4.34 9.26
C PRO A 84 8.43 -2.93 9.53
N MET A 85 9.46 -2.47 8.80
CA MET A 85 10.02 -1.14 8.99
C MET A 85 9.06 -0.03 8.54
N ASP A 86 8.50 -0.15 7.34
CA ASP A 86 7.59 0.88 6.82
C ASP A 86 6.21 0.82 7.50
N LEU A 87 5.79 -0.36 7.96
CA LEU A 87 4.63 -0.50 8.82
C LEU A 87 4.85 0.23 10.15
N HIS A 88 6.04 0.10 10.74
CA HIS A 88 6.37 0.80 11.99
C HIS A 88 6.42 2.32 11.80
N LYS A 89 6.97 2.81 10.69
CA LYS A 89 6.90 4.23 10.32
C LYS A 89 5.45 4.70 10.26
N LEU A 90 4.59 3.98 9.53
CA LEU A 90 3.17 4.33 9.43
C LEU A 90 2.50 4.31 10.82
N GLN A 91 2.76 3.27 11.61
CA GLN A 91 2.22 3.13 12.96
C GLN A 91 2.65 4.29 13.87
N HIS A 92 3.87 4.78 13.74
CA HIS A 92 4.35 5.94 14.48
C HIS A 92 3.53 7.20 14.17
N TYR A 93 3.15 7.41 12.90
CA TYR A 93 2.36 8.57 12.49
C TYR A 93 0.88 8.50 12.88
N ILE A 94 0.23 7.34 12.72
CA ILE A 94 -1.23 7.21 12.89
C ILE A 94 -1.67 6.43 14.14
N ASN A 95 -0.72 5.83 14.87
CA ASN A 95 -0.93 5.16 16.16
C ASN A 95 -2.10 4.15 16.18
N PHE A 96 -2.02 3.12 15.32
CA PHE A 96 -2.98 2.00 15.29
C PHE A 96 -2.42 0.73 15.95
N ASP A 97 -3.33 -0.18 16.31
CA ASP A 97 -3.00 -1.55 16.68
C ASP A 97 -2.72 -2.41 15.43
N VAL A 98 -1.54 -3.03 15.38
CA VAL A 98 -1.09 -3.78 14.20
C VAL A 98 -1.93 -5.02 13.96
N LEU A 99 -2.34 -5.73 15.03
CA LEU A 99 -3.13 -6.94 14.91
C LEU A 99 -4.55 -6.61 14.42
N GLU A 100 -5.20 -5.63 15.03
CA GLU A 100 -6.52 -5.13 14.62
C GLU A 100 -6.51 -4.69 13.15
N ARG A 101 -5.49 -3.93 12.74
CA ARG A 101 -5.33 -3.52 11.33
C ARG A 101 -5.28 -4.72 10.39
N TYR A 102 -4.48 -5.74 10.71
CA TYR A 102 -4.38 -6.93 9.85
C TYR A 102 -5.65 -7.78 9.85
N GLN A 103 -6.35 -7.86 10.99
CA GLN A 103 -7.66 -8.53 11.07
C GLN A 103 -8.71 -7.82 10.21
N ASN A 104 -8.78 -6.49 10.27
CA ASN A 104 -9.69 -5.70 9.44
C ASN A 104 -9.39 -5.86 7.95
N LEU A 105 -8.09 -5.85 7.57
CA LEU A 105 -7.69 -6.12 6.18
C LEU A 105 -8.04 -7.55 5.75
N LEU A 106 -7.85 -8.54 6.62
CA LEU A 106 -8.20 -9.93 6.32
C LEU A 106 -9.70 -10.07 6.08
N THR A 107 -10.51 -9.47 6.95
CA THR A 107 -11.97 -9.43 6.79
C THR A 107 -12.34 -8.79 5.45
N PHE A 108 -11.76 -7.65 5.09
CA PHE A 108 -12.01 -7.01 3.80
C PHE A 108 -11.63 -7.92 2.61
N LEU A 109 -10.45 -8.53 2.64
CA LEU A 109 -10.00 -9.44 1.57
C LEU A 109 -10.88 -10.70 1.44
N LEU A 110 -11.40 -11.24 2.54
CA LEU A 110 -12.31 -12.38 2.54
C LEU A 110 -13.68 -12.07 1.92
N HIS A 111 -14.13 -10.81 1.98
CA HIS A 111 -15.35 -10.37 1.28
C HIS A 111 -15.14 -10.11 -0.22
N HIS A 112 -13.88 -9.99 -0.66
CA HIS A 112 -13.51 -9.67 -2.04
C HIS A 112 -12.41 -10.59 -2.63
N PRO A 113 -12.52 -11.92 -2.47
CA PRO A 113 -11.44 -12.85 -2.82
C PRO A 113 -11.05 -12.83 -4.30
N GLN A 114 -12.00 -12.56 -5.19
CA GLN A 114 -11.80 -12.47 -6.63
C GLN A 114 -10.83 -11.35 -7.05
N HIS A 115 -10.63 -10.33 -6.21
CA HIS A 115 -9.80 -9.18 -6.54
C HIS A 115 -8.41 -9.22 -5.94
N PHE A 116 -8.23 -9.97 -4.84
CA PHE A 116 -7.00 -9.91 -4.05
C PHE A 116 -6.25 -11.24 -3.99
N GLY A 117 -6.84 -12.32 -4.47
CA GLY A 117 -6.19 -13.62 -4.60
C GLY A 117 -5.97 -14.36 -3.28
N SER A 118 -5.90 -15.68 -3.37
CA SER A 118 -5.74 -16.59 -2.22
C SER A 118 -4.40 -16.39 -1.49
N ASN A 119 -3.33 -16.05 -2.21
CA ASN A 119 -2.00 -15.87 -1.62
C ASN A 119 -1.97 -14.71 -0.61
N ASN A 120 -2.59 -13.57 -0.92
CA ASN A 120 -2.64 -12.42 0.00
C ASN A 120 -3.52 -12.71 1.23
N ILE A 121 -4.65 -13.41 1.02
CA ILE A 121 -5.52 -13.88 2.11
C ILE A 121 -4.74 -14.81 3.04
N GLN A 122 -4.02 -15.79 2.47
CA GLN A 122 -3.25 -16.75 3.25
C GLN A 122 -2.12 -16.08 4.02
N TRP A 123 -1.42 -15.13 3.40
CA TRP A 123 -0.39 -14.34 4.06
C TRP A 123 -0.94 -13.61 5.29
N LEU A 124 -2.10 -12.95 5.17
CA LEU A 124 -2.75 -12.26 6.29
C LEU A 124 -3.20 -13.22 7.39
N LYS A 125 -3.78 -14.37 7.04
CA LYS A 125 -4.17 -15.40 8.02
C LYS A 125 -2.97 -15.83 8.86
N THR A 126 -1.87 -16.20 8.21
CA THR A 126 -0.63 -16.60 8.88
C THR A 126 -0.06 -15.45 9.72
N ARG A 127 -0.12 -14.21 9.23
CA ARG A 127 0.39 -13.05 9.97
C ARG A 127 -0.43 -12.74 11.22
N CYS A 128 -1.75 -12.78 11.14
CA CYS A 128 -2.64 -12.58 12.30
C CYS A 128 -2.40 -13.66 13.36
N GLN A 129 -2.30 -14.93 12.98
CA GLN A 129 -2.00 -16.04 13.89
C GLN A 129 -0.65 -15.86 14.60
N SER A 130 0.38 -15.45 13.86
CA SER A 130 1.71 -15.18 14.42
C SER A 130 1.67 -14.03 15.45
N LEU A 131 0.94 -12.96 15.18
CA LEU A 131 0.81 -11.82 16.10
C LEU A 131 -0.05 -12.13 17.32
N SER A 132 -1.11 -12.93 17.18
CA SER A 132 -1.94 -13.36 18.31
C SER A 132 -1.20 -14.28 19.27
N SER A 133 -0.32 -15.14 18.75
CA SER A 133 0.49 -16.06 19.57
C SER A 133 1.68 -15.38 20.25
N HIS A 134 2.16 -14.27 19.69
CA HIS A 134 3.29 -13.50 20.20
C HIS A 134 2.91 -12.02 20.22
N PRO A 135 2.12 -11.56 21.23
CA PRO A 135 1.76 -10.16 21.34
C PRO A 135 3.04 -9.33 21.45
N ASN A 136 3.28 -8.50 20.44
CA ASN A 136 4.45 -7.64 20.38
C ASN A 136 4.38 -6.69 21.59
N PRO A 137 5.48 -6.43 22.33
CA PRO A 137 5.47 -5.39 23.35
C PRO A 137 4.97 -4.09 22.72
N SER A 138 3.99 -3.46 23.39
CA SER A 138 3.44 -2.19 22.95
C SER A 138 4.58 -1.20 22.74
N LEU A 139 4.64 -0.64 21.54
CA LEU A 139 5.63 0.38 21.25
C LEU A 139 5.42 1.56 22.21
N PRO A 140 6.50 2.17 22.71
CA PRO A 140 6.38 3.41 23.47
C PRO A 140 5.60 4.40 22.62
N LYS A 141 4.52 4.95 23.20
CA LYS A 141 3.69 5.95 22.51
C LYS A 141 4.61 7.09 22.07
N PRO A 142 4.50 7.56 20.81
CA PRO A 142 5.31 8.68 20.37
C PRO A 142 5.13 9.85 21.34
N ASN A 143 6.23 10.46 21.77
CA ASN A 143 6.17 11.71 22.51
C ASN A 143 5.41 12.71 21.64
N LYS A 144 4.31 13.23 22.17
CA LYS A 144 3.58 14.33 21.52
C LYS A 144 4.56 15.51 21.48
N HIS A 145 5.13 15.78 20.30
CA HIS A 145 5.85 17.01 20.01
C HIS A 145 4.85 18.11 19.65
#